data_AF-A0A401WTZ6-F1
#
_entry.id   AF-A0A401WTZ6-F1
#
_cell.length_a   1.000
_cell.length_b   1.000
_cell.length_c   1.000
_cell.angle_alpha   90.00
_cell.angle_beta   90.00
_cell.angle_gamma   90.00
#
_symmetry.space_group_name_H-M   'P 1'
#
loop_
_entity.id
_entity.type
_entity.pdbx_description
1 polymer ?
#
loop_
_entity_poly.entity_id
_entity_poly.type
_entity_poly.pdbx_seq_one_letter_code
_entity_poly.pdbx_strand_id
1 'polypeptide(L)'
;MQGLNAIEAQLARVLSFFPRVDTKVGGLFTVNSAVLTISALNVQAGDLKQWYIAVPAALLVLGLIAPYTFLYRCNFPDLEGGQGSLIYFAAIQNRTETNFKNEYNAISDADYRADMLGQIWRNSHILCAKYRAIAMAIRISLATLLPFAIFLVMAAIEHTRMPVLGH
;
A
#
# COMPACT_ATOMS: atom_id res chain seq x y z
N MET A 1 -14.61 21.60 26.41
CA MET A 1 -13.39 21.97 25.66
C MET A 1 -12.24 20.97 25.84
N GLN A 2 -11.77 20.60 27.04
CA GLN A 2 -10.67 19.61 27.22
C GLN A 2 -10.93 18.25 26.52
N GLY A 3 -12.17 17.75 26.56
CA GLY A 3 -12.54 16.50 25.90
C GLY A 3 -12.52 16.55 24.37
N LEU A 4 -12.76 17.72 23.77
CA LEU A 4 -12.73 17.89 22.30
C LEU A 4 -11.28 17.91 21.80
N ASN A 5 -10.40 18.66 22.48
CA ASN A 5 -8.97 18.68 22.17
C ASN A 5 -8.33 17.28 22.24
N ALA A 6 -8.75 16.45 23.20
CA ALA A 6 -8.27 15.07 23.31
C ALA A 6 -8.71 14.20 22.12
N ILE A 7 -9.94 14.39 21.64
CA ILE A 7 -10.48 13.67 20.48
C ILE A 7 -9.80 14.15 19.19
N GLU A 8 -9.57 15.45 19.04
CA GLU A 8 -8.82 16.04 17.91
C GLU A 8 -7.40 15.49 17.86
N ALA A 9 -6.72 15.47 19.01
CA ALA A 9 -5.37 14.91 19.11
C ALA A 9 -5.35 13.41 18.76
N GLN A 10 -6.39 12.66 19.14
CA GLN A 10 -6.48 11.24 18.78
C GLN A 10 -6.75 11.03 17.29
N LEU A 11 -7.65 11.82 16.68
CA LEU A 11 -7.89 11.77 15.24
C LEU A 11 -6.61 12.11 14.46
N ALA A 12 -5.93 13.21 14.83
CA ALA A 12 -4.65 13.60 14.25
C ALA A 12 -3.59 12.49 14.39
N ARG A 13 -3.54 11.82 15.55
CA ARG A 13 -2.63 10.68 15.77
C ARG A 13 -2.93 9.53 14.83
N VAL A 14 -4.20 9.13 14.67
CA VAL A 14 -4.58 8.06 13.73
C VAL A 14 -4.19 8.43 12.30
N LEU A 15 -4.52 9.66 11.87
CA LEU A 15 -4.19 10.15 10.53
C LEU A 15 -2.67 10.23 10.29
N SER A 16 -1.87 10.53 11.33
CA SER A 16 -0.41 10.60 11.22
C SER A 16 0.28 9.28 10.87
N PHE A 17 -0.40 8.13 11.01
CA PHE A 17 0.14 6.83 10.61
C PHE A 17 -0.01 6.54 9.12
N PHE A 18 -0.96 7.17 8.42
CA PHE A 18 -1.20 6.92 7.00
C PHE A 18 0.05 7.19 6.15
N PRO A 19 0.72 8.36 6.26
CA PRO A 19 1.94 8.61 5.49
C PRO A 19 3.04 7.57 5.73
N ARG A 20 3.12 6.99 6.93
CA ARG A 20 4.12 5.97 7.27
C ARG A 20 3.87 4.66 6.56
N VAL A 21 2.59 4.30 6.36
CA VAL A 21 2.22 3.11 5.61
C VAL A 21 2.36 3.36 4.11
N ASP A 22 1.92 4.51 3.62
CA ASP A 22 1.98 4.86 2.20
C ASP A 22 3.44 5.01 1.72
N THR A 23 4.35 5.50 2.58
CA THR A 23 5.80 5.51 2.31
C THR A 23 6.35 4.10 2.08
N LYS A 24 5.91 3.12 2.89
CA LYS A 24 6.33 1.71 2.74
C LYS A 24 5.79 1.09 1.46
N VAL A 25 4.56 1.46 1.08
CA VAL A 25 3.95 1.04 -0.19
C VAL A 25 4.79 1.52 -1.38
N GLY A 26 5.13 2.81 -1.42
CA GLY A 26 5.98 3.38 -2.46
C GLY A 26 7.35 2.72 -2.52
N GLY A 27 8.01 2.55 -1.37
CA GLY A 27 9.30 1.87 -1.29
C GLY A 27 9.26 0.42 -1.79
N LEU A 28 8.24 -0.35 -1.42
CA LEU A 28 8.11 -1.74 -1.85
C LEU A 28 7.76 -1.87 -3.33
N PHE A 29 6.96 -0.94 -3.88
CA PHE A 29 6.69 -0.86 -5.32
C PHE A 29 7.99 -0.66 -6.10
N THR A 30 8.84 0.27 -5.66
CA THR A 30 10.16 0.54 -6.27
C THR A 30 11.06 -0.69 -6.22
N VAL A 31 11.15 -1.36 -5.07
CA VAL A 31 11.99 -2.57 -4.92
C VAL A 31 11.50 -3.69 -5.84
N ASN A 32 10.20 -4.00 -5.84
CA ASN A 32 9.65 -5.05 -6.71
C ASN A 32 9.80 -4.70 -8.21
N SER A 33 9.72 -3.41 -8.57
CA SER A 33 9.97 -2.95 -9.94
C SER A 33 11.43 -3.13 -10.34
N ALA A 34 12.38 -2.83 -9.44
CA ALA A 34 13.79 -3.06 -9.68
C ALA A 34 14.10 -4.55 -9.87
N VAL A 35 13.54 -5.43 -9.03
CA VAL A 35 13.67 -6.89 -9.18
C VAL A 35 13.14 -7.37 -10.54
N LEU A 36 11.97 -6.87 -10.96
CA LEU A 36 11.39 -7.18 -12.27
C LEU A 36 12.30 -6.73 -13.41
N THR A 37 12.78 -5.49 -13.37
CA THR A 37 13.66 -4.91 -14.40
C THR A 37 14.98 -5.68 -14.49
N ILE A 38 15.65 -5.92 -13.36
CA ILE A 38 16.91 -6.70 -13.33
C ILE A 38 16.66 -8.08 -13.93
N SER A 39 15.55 -8.72 -13.61
CA SER A 39 15.24 -10.06 -14.15
C SER A 39 15.00 -10.02 -15.66
N ALA A 40 14.27 -9.03 -16.15
CA ALA A 40 14.00 -8.84 -17.57
C ALA A 40 15.27 -8.56 -18.38
N LEU A 41 16.24 -7.84 -17.81
CA LEU A 41 17.53 -7.57 -18.46
C LEU A 41 18.44 -8.80 -18.55
N ASN A 42 18.23 -9.79 -17.67
CA ASN A 42 19.10 -10.95 -17.57
C ASN A 42 18.52 -12.22 -18.19
N VAL A 43 17.24 -12.22 -18.62
CA VAL A 43 16.60 -13.37 -19.31
C VAL A 43 16.81 -13.32 -20.82
N GLN A 44 17.06 -14.49 -21.43
CA GLN A 44 17.06 -14.70 -22.87
C GLN A 44 16.01 -15.75 -23.27
N ALA A 45 15.56 -15.73 -24.53
CA ALA A 45 14.55 -16.68 -25.01
C ALA A 45 14.99 -18.14 -24.91
N GLY A 46 16.30 -18.42 -25.01
CA GLY A 46 16.88 -19.75 -24.83
C GLY A 46 16.75 -20.28 -23.39
N ASP A 47 16.82 -19.40 -22.41
CA ASP A 47 16.84 -19.74 -20.98
C ASP A 47 15.55 -20.41 -20.53
N LEU A 48 14.42 -20.04 -21.14
CA LEU A 48 13.11 -20.58 -20.81
C LEU A 48 12.95 -22.07 -21.21
N LYS A 49 13.88 -22.61 -22.00
CA LYS A 49 13.96 -24.05 -22.29
C LYS A 49 14.65 -24.83 -21.16
N GLN A 50 15.46 -24.15 -20.34
CA GLN A 50 16.19 -24.75 -19.24
C GLN A 50 15.31 -24.74 -17.99
N TRP A 51 14.87 -25.91 -17.53
CA TRP A 51 13.93 -26.02 -16.39
C TRP A 51 14.46 -25.35 -15.12
N TYR A 52 15.77 -25.39 -14.88
CA TYR A 52 16.42 -24.80 -13.71
C TYR A 52 16.50 -23.27 -13.77
N ILE A 53 16.21 -22.64 -14.91
CA ILE A 53 16.00 -21.18 -15.03
C ILE A 53 14.50 -20.86 -15.12
N ALA A 54 13.77 -21.62 -15.93
CA ALA A 54 12.34 -21.41 -16.18
C ALA A 54 11.49 -21.56 -14.91
N VAL A 55 11.77 -22.55 -14.05
CA VAL A 55 11.01 -22.76 -12.81
C VAL A 55 11.23 -21.62 -11.81
N PRO A 56 12.48 -21.23 -11.46
CA PRO A 56 12.71 -20.03 -10.65
C PRO A 56 12.13 -18.75 -11.24
N ALA A 57 12.21 -18.56 -12.57
CA ALA A 57 11.62 -17.40 -13.25
C ALA A 57 10.09 -17.38 -13.09
N ALA A 58 9.41 -18.52 -13.25
CA ALA A 58 7.97 -18.62 -13.05
C ALA A 58 7.59 -18.32 -11.59
N LEU A 59 8.32 -18.89 -10.62
CA LEU A 59 8.11 -18.63 -9.19
C LEU A 59 8.36 -17.17 -8.83
N LEU A 60 9.36 -16.53 -9.45
CA LEU A 60 9.65 -15.11 -9.31
C LEU A 60 8.47 -14.26 -9.81
N VAL A 61 7.95 -14.54 -11.01
CA VAL A 61 6.80 -13.80 -11.57
C VAL A 61 5.57 -13.95 -10.68
N LEU A 62 5.24 -15.17 -10.26
CA LEU A 62 4.14 -15.42 -9.32
C LEU A 62 4.37 -14.70 -7.99
N GLY A 63 5.60 -14.73 -7.48
CA GLY A 63 6.05 -14.05 -6.28
C GLY A 63 5.97 -12.52 -6.38
N LEU A 64 6.07 -11.94 -7.58
CA LEU A 64 5.91 -10.49 -7.83
C LEU A 64 4.44 -10.07 -7.99
N ILE A 65 3.59 -10.90 -8.60
CA ILE A 65 2.15 -10.59 -8.77
C ILE A 65 1.44 -10.43 -7.42
N ALA A 66 1.73 -11.34 -6.48
CA ALA A 66 1.13 -11.33 -5.16
C ALA A 66 1.34 -10.01 -4.37
N PRO A 67 2.57 -9.50 -4.17
CA PRO A 67 2.79 -8.24 -3.46
C PRO A 67 2.18 -7.06 -4.21
N TYR A 68 2.18 -7.00 -5.54
CA TYR A 68 1.45 -5.94 -6.27
C TYR A 68 -0.05 -5.95 -5.95
N THR A 69 -0.65 -7.13 -5.80
CA THR A 69 -2.06 -7.26 -5.40
C THR A 69 -2.30 -6.70 -4.00
N PHE A 70 -1.41 -6.97 -3.03
CA PHE A 70 -1.52 -6.43 -1.68
C PHE A 70 -1.22 -4.93 -1.61
N LEU A 71 -0.27 -4.44 -2.40
CA LEU A 71 0.02 -3.00 -2.53
C LEU A 71 -1.19 -2.25 -3.11
N TYR A 72 -1.86 -2.81 -4.11
CA TYR A 72 -3.11 -2.27 -4.64
C TYR A 72 -4.19 -2.18 -3.57
N ARG A 73 -4.45 -3.28 -2.83
CA ARG A 73 -5.43 -3.30 -1.73
C ARG A 73 -5.08 -2.32 -0.60
N CYS A 74 -3.80 -2.03 -0.39
CA CYS A 74 -3.35 -1.03 0.58
C CYS A 74 -3.65 0.41 0.12
N ASN A 75 -3.52 0.70 -1.18
CA ASN A 75 -3.83 2.02 -1.73
C ASN A 75 -5.34 2.28 -1.84
N PHE A 76 -6.12 1.23 -2.09
CA PHE A 76 -7.58 1.32 -2.29
C PHE A 76 -8.34 0.48 -1.24
N PRO A 77 -8.26 0.87 0.06
CA PRO A 77 -9.09 0.23 1.07
C PRO A 77 -10.57 0.59 0.86
N ASP A 78 -11.46 -0.24 1.38
CA ASP A 78 -12.90 0.06 1.38
C ASP A 78 -13.20 1.34 2.19
N LEU A 79 -13.96 2.25 1.58
CA LEU A 79 -14.36 3.55 2.12
C LEU A 79 -15.87 3.64 2.46
N GLU A 80 -16.67 2.56 2.36
CA GLU A 80 -18.12 2.59 2.62
C GLU A 80 -18.50 2.95 4.07
N GLY A 81 -18.73 4.24 4.32
CA GLY A 81 -19.10 4.82 5.61
C GLY A 81 -18.80 6.32 5.67
N GLY A 82 -19.12 6.99 6.77
CA GLY A 82 -18.83 8.43 6.94
C GLY A 82 -19.76 9.37 6.17
N GLN A 83 -20.92 8.88 5.75
CA GLN A 83 -21.96 9.68 5.09
C GLN A 83 -22.41 10.82 6.00
N GLY A 84 -22.45 12.05 5.47
CA GLY A 84 -22.89 13.23 6.21
C GLY A 84 -21.83 13.88 7.11
N SER A 85 -20.64 13.28 7.26
CA SER A 85 -19.55 13.86 8.06
C SER A 85 -19.16 15.25 7.57
N LEU A 86 -18.89 16.16 8.51
CA LEU A 86 -18.39 17.52 8.24
C LEU A 86 -16.86 17.60 8.30
N ILE A 87 -16.18 16.48 8.56
CA ILE A 87 -14.72 16.39 8.67
C ILE A 87 -14.15 15.56 7.52
N TYR A 88 -14.87 14.53 7.06
CA TYR A 88 -14.41 13.64 6.01
C TYR A 88 -14.49 14.29 4.63
N PHE A 89 -13.33 14.46 3.98
CA PHE A 89 -13.22 15.13 2.68
C PHE A 89 -14.15 14.57 1.60
N ALA A 90 -14.34 13.25 1.52
CA ALA A 90 -15.21 12.66 0.49
C ALA A 90 -16.70 12.82 0.79
N ALA A 91 -17.09 13.13 2.03
CA ALA A 91 -18.44 13.58 2.35
C ALA A 91 -18.60 15.08 2.06
N ILE A 92 -17.59 15.89 2.39
CA ILE A 92 -17.57 17.34 2.15
C ILE A 92 -17.64 17.65 0.65
N GLN A 93 -16.95 16.89 -0.21
CA GLN A 93 -16.95 17.13 -1.66
C GLN A 93 -18.36 17.05 -2.30
N ASN A 94 -19.30 16.39 -1.64
CA ASN A 94 -20.69 16.26 -2.12
C ASN A 94 -21.56 17.46 -1.71
N ARG A 95 -20.98 18.49 -1.08
CA ARG A 95 -21.67 19.68 -0.57
C ARG A 95 -21.26 20.92 -1.37
N THR A 96 -22.17 21.88 -1.50
CA THR A 96 -21.79 23.24 -1.91
C THR A 96 -21.11 23.96 -0.75
N GLU A 97 -20.27 24.95 -1.07
CA GLU A 97 -19.60 25.76 -0.05
C GLU A 97 -20.58 26.40 0.94
N THR A 98 -21.68 26.97 0.43
CA THR A 98 -22.74 27.57 1.25
C THR A 98 -23.38 26.55 2.19
N ASN A 99 -23.72 25.36 1.70
CA ASN A 99 -24.34 24.32 2.52
C ASN A 99 -23.38 23.82 3.59
N PHE A 100 -22.11 23.59 3.24
CA PHE A 100 -21.09 23.20 4.20
C PHE A 100 -20.93 24.23 5.31
N LYS A 101 -20.79 25.52 4.98
CA LYS A 101 -20.68 26.60 5.98
C LYS A 101 -21.90 26.67 6.89
N ASN A 102 -23.10 26.57 6.33
CA ASN A 102 -24.33 26.63 7.11
C ASN A 102 -24.45 25.45 8.08
N GLU A 103 -24.20 24.22 7.59
CA GLU A 103 -24.25 23.02 8.42
C GLU A 103 -23.16 23.00 9.49
N TYR A 104 -21.95 23.43 9.16
CA TYR A 104 -20.83 23.51 10.10
C TYR A 104 -21.07 24.54 11.21
N ASN A 105 -21.68 25.68 10.90
CA ASN A 105 -22.02 26.66 11.94
C ASN A 105 -23.25 26.27 12.77
N ALA A 106 -24.09 25.37 12.26
CA ALA A 106 -25.31 24.93 12.93
C ALA A 106 -25.15 23.64 13.76
N ILE A 107 -24.04 22.91 13.60
CA ILE A 107 -23.81 21.64 14.32
C ILE A 107 -23.62 21.89 15.83
N SER A 108 -24.15 20.99 16.66
CA SER A 108 -23.91 21.03 18.09
C SER A 108 -22.53 20.45 18.45
N ASP A 109 -21.96 20.88 19.58
CA ASP A 109 -20.73 20.30 20.13
C ASP A 109 -20.83 18.77 20.30
N ALA A 110 -22.02 18.26 20.64
CA ALA A 110 -22.27 16.84 20.84
C ALA A 110 -22.22 16.06 19.51
N ASP A 111 -22.84 16.59 18.47
CA ASP A 111 -22.87 15.97 17.14
C ASP A 111 -21.49 16.05 16.46
N TYR A 112 -20.80 17.18 16.60
CA TYR A 112 -19.43 17.32 16.10
C TYR A 112 -18.49 16.32 16.77
N ARG A 113 -18.59 16.16 18.09
CA ARG A 113 -17.85 15.15 18.84
C ARG A 113 -18.17 13.72 18.35
N ALA A 114 -19.44 13.42 18.07
CA ALA A 114 -19.85 12.11 17.57
C ALA A 114 -19.26 11.83 16.18
N ASP A 115 -19.27 12.81 15.27
CA ASP A 115 -18.64 12.70 13.95
C ASP A 115 -17.14 12.40 14.08
N MET A 116 -16.43 13.17 14.92
CA MET A 116 -15.00 12.95 15.20
C MET A 116 -14.69 11.54 15.70
N LEU A 117 -15.47 11.04 16.66
CA LEU A 117 -15.29 9.68 17.19
C LEU A 117 -15.56 8.63 16.09
N GLY A 118 -16.56 8.85 15.24
CA GLY A 118 -16.81 8.05 14.05
C GLY A 118 -15.61 8.03 13.09
N GLN A 119 -15.00 9.20 12.84
CA GLN A 119 -13.80 9.31 12.01
C GLN A 119 -12.60 8.58 12.63
N ILE A 120 -12.37 8.69 13.95
CA ILE A 120 -11.32 7.94 14.64
C ILE A 120 -11.52 6.43 14.43
N TRP A 121 -12.75 5.96 14.63
CA TRP A 121 -13.08 4.54 14.50
C TRP A 121 -12.88 4.03 13.06
N ARG A 122 -13.45 4.70 12.04
CA ARG A 122 -13.31 4.25 10.63
C ARG A 122 -11.87 4.36 10.15
N ASN A 123 -11.15 5.44 10.46
CA ASN A 123 -9.75 5.58 10.08
C ASN A 123 -8.87 4.53 10.75
N SER A 124 -9.19 4.11 11.98
CA SER A 124 -8.47 3.02 12.64
C SER A 124 -8.65 1.67 11.92
N HIS A 125 -9.85 1.38 11.43
CA HIS A 125 -10.13 0.17 10.63
C HIS A 125 -9.41 0.21 9.28
N ILE A 126 -9.48 1.33 8.57
CA ILE A 126 -8.78 1.54 7.29
C ILE A 126 -7.28 1.34 7.49
N LEU A 127 -6.72 1.98 8.53
CA LEU A 127 -5.30 1.87 8.85
C LEU A 127 -4.91 0.43 9.20
N CYS A 128 -5.74 -0.32 9.93
CA CYS A 128 -5.50 -1.74 10.21
C CYS A 128 -5.48 -2.58 8.93
N ALA A 129 -6.42 -2.36 8.01
CA ALA A 129 -6.46 -3.04 6.72
C ALA A 129 -5.21 -2.73 5.88
N LYS A 130 -4.80 -1.46 5.81
CA LYS A 130 -3.55 -1.02 5.18
C LYS A 130 -2.33 -1.72 5.79
N TYR A 131 -2.21 -1.75 7.12
CA TYR A 131 -1.11 -2.41 7.82
C TYR A 131 -1.02 -3.92 7.54
N ARG A 132 -2.17 -4.61 7.52
CA ARG A 132 -2.20 -6.05 7.21
C ARG A 132 -1.78 -6.32 5.75
N ALA A 133 -2.28 -5.49 4.83
CA ALA A 133 -1.93 -5.61 3.41
C ALA A 133 -0.43 -5.38 3.17
N ILE A 134 0.15 -4.29 3.69
CA ILE A 134 1.58 -4.01 3.53
C ILE A 134 2.46 -5.06 4.21
N ALA A 135 2.06 -5.59 5.37
CA ALA A 135 2.80 -6.66 6.04
C ALA A 135 2.84 -7.94 5.21
N MET A 136 1.73 -8.30 4.55
CA MET A 136 1.70 -9.43 3.63
C MET A 136 2.55 -9.18 2.39
N ALA A 137 2.47 -7.97 1.81
CA ALA A 137 3.31 -7.61 0.66
C ALA A 137 4.80 -7.74 1.01
N ILE A 138 5.24 -7.23 2.16
CA ILE A 138 6.64 -7.35 2.62
C ILE A 138 7.07 -8.81 2.76
N ARG A 139 6.27 -9.67 3.40
CA ARG A 139 6.60 -11.09 3.60
C ARG A 139 6.75 -11.83 2.27
N ILE A 140 5.84 -11.58 1.33
CA ILE A 140 5.88 -12.24 0.03
C ILE A 140 7.03 -11.71 -0.82
N SER A 141 7.29 -10.40 -0.82
CA SER A 141 8.47 -9.82 -1.47
C SER A 141 9.77 -10.43 -0.94
N LEU A 142 9.90 -10.61 0.39
CA LEU A 142 11.05 -11.28 0.99
C LEU A 142 11.18 -12.74 0.52
N ALA A 143 10.08 -13.50 0.51
CA ALA A 143 10.09 -14.88 0.00
C ALA A 143 10.47 -14.94 -1.49
N THR A 144 10.10 -13.93 -2.26
CA THR A 144 10.39 -13.81 -3.71
C THR A 144 11.86 -13.54 -4.01
N LEU A 145 12.63 -13.04 -3.03
CA LEU A 145 14.08 -12.88 -3.19
C LEU A 145 14.81 -14.21 -3.41
N LEU A 146 14.28 -15.33 -2.90
CA LEU A 146 14.88 -16.65 -3.10
C LEU A 146 14.81 -17.11 -4.56
N PRO A 147 13.63 -17.21 -5.21
CA PRO A 147 13.58 -17.54 -6.64
C PRO A 147 14.28 -16.50 -7.51
N PHE A 148 14.29 -15.21 -7.12
CA PHE A 148 15.07 -14.18 -7.80
C PHE A 148 16.58 -14.48 -7.78
N ALA A 149 17.14 -14.79 -6.61
CA ALA A 149 18.56 -15.11 -6.47
C ALA A 149 18.94 -16.36 -7.27
N ILE A 150 18.12 -17.42 -7.20
CA ILE A 150 18.34 -18.64 -7.98
C ILE A 150 18.29 -18.32 -9.48
N PHE A 151 17.27 -17.59 -9.94
CA PHE A 151 17.15 -17.17 -11.33
C PHE A 151 18.40 -16.42 -11.83
N LEU A 152 18.88 -15.42 -11.08
CA LEU A 152 20.06 -14.65 -11.47
C LEU A 152 21.34 -15.49 -11.50
N VAL A 153 21.55 -16.36 -10.50
CA VAL A 153 22.73 -17.24 -10.46
C VAL A 153 22.72 -18.19 -11.65
N MET A 154 21.59 -18.83 -11.94
CA MET A 154 21.52 -19.79 -13.04
C MET A 154 21.64 -19.10 -14.41
N ALA A 155 21.03 -17.92 -14.59
CA ALA A 155 21.20 -17.13 -15.80
C ALA A 155 22.66 -16.66 -15.99
N ALA A 156 23.34 -16.29 -14.91
CA ALA A 156 24.75 -15.90 -14.96
C ALA A 156 25.67 -17.07 -15.36
N ILE A 157 25.41 -18.26 -14.81
CA ILE A 157 26.15 -19.49 -15.14
C ILE A 157 25.94 -19.84 -16.61
N GLU A 158 24.70 -19.86 -17.09
CA GLU A 158 24.37 -20.21 -18.49
C GLU A 158 25.01 -19.26 -19.49
N HIS A 159 24.98 -17.96 -19.20
CA HIS A 159 25.52 -16.93 -20.10
C HIS A 159 27.01 -16.62 -19.89
N THR A 160 27.66 -17.29 -18.93
CA THR A 160 29.06 -17.03 -18.51
C THR A 160 29.36 -15.53 -18.33
N ARG A 161 28.39 -14.78 -17.79
CA ARG A 161 28.48 -13.32 -17.58
C ARG A 161 27.89 -12.94 -16.23
N MET A 162 28.48 -11.92 -15.60
CA MET A 162 27.90 -11.38 -14.36
C MET A 162 26.52 -10.76 -14.65
N PRO A 163 25.54 -10.89 -13.72
CA PRO A 163 24.25 -10.25 -13.88
C PRO A 163 24.39 -8.73 -14.03
N VAL A 164 23.65 -8.16 -14.97
CA VAL A 164 23.55 -6.70 -15.11
C VAL A 164 22.62 -6.17 -14.02
N LEU A 165 23.13 -5.30 -13.15
CA LEU A 165 22.38 -4.73 -12.02
C LEU A 165 21.75 -3.34 -12.33
N GLY A 166 22.01 -2.80 -13.51
CA GLY A 166 21.63 -1.44 -13.93
C GLY A 166 22.84 -0.69 -14.50
N HIS A 167 22.60 0.25 -15.42
CA HIS A 167 23.62 1.17 -15.95
C HIS A 167 23.89 2.32 -14.99
#